data_AF-A0A8S8YJ43-F1
#
_entry.id   AF-A0A8S8YJ43-F1
#
_cell.length_a   1.000
_cell.length_b   1.000
_cell.length_c   1.000
_cell.angle_alpha   90.00
_cell.angle_beta   90.00
_cell.angle_gamma   90.00
#
_symmetry.space_group_name_H-M   'P 1'
#
loop_
_entity.id
_entity.type
_entity.pdbx_description
1 polymer ?
#
loop_
_entity_poly.entity_id
_entity_poly.type
_entity_poly.pdbx_seq_one_letter_code
_entity_poly.pdbx_strand_id
1 'polypeptide(L)'
;MICVGAIDTDGSMWRNSSVGDNNWQVWPPKAARSDPDKKPELVAPGERIPMLNAQIGDTNSLYAWGSGTSGATVWVTGALAHMLEHRPDLAHNGSSGGERQTVEDVKQWIRESVVPQDGQSGHDDYYGYGRLQGIP
;
A
#
# COMPACT_ATOMS: atom_id res chain seq x y z
N MET A 1 -0.42 10.73 -2.27
CA MET A 1 -1.12 9.53 -1.75
C MET A 1 -0.33 8.30 -2.13
N ILE A 2 -0.42 7.26 -1.32
CA ILE A 2 0.12 5.93 -1.57
C ILE A 2 -1.10 5.02 -1.72
N CYS A 3 -1.26 4.33 -2.85
CA CYS A 3 -2.37 3.42 -3.10
C CYS A 3 -1.93 2.00 -2.82
N VAL A 4 -2.75 1.31 -2.03
CA VAL A 4 -2.46 -0.02 -1.53
C VAL A 4 -3.49 -1.00 -2.06
N GLY A 5 -3.02 -1.98 -2.85
CA GLY A 5 -3.84 -3.13 -3.22
C GLY A 5 -3.84 -4.20 -2.11
N ALA A 6 -4.74 -5.16 -2.22
CA ALA A 6 -4.92 -6.23 -1.25
C ALA A 6 -4.52 -7.59 -1.83
N ILE A 7 -3.74 -8.35 -1.06
CA ILE A 7 -3.52 -9.78 -1.31
C ILE A 7 -4.31 -10.65 -0.31
N ASP A 8 -4.57 -11.88 -0.72
CA ASP A 8 -5.21 -12.90 0.10
C ASP A 8 -4.23 -13.61 1.05
N THR A 9 -4.74 -14.59 1.77
CA THR A 9 -3.95 -15.39 2.74
C THR A 9 -2.87 -16.24 2.09
N ASP A 10 -2.97 -16.52 0.79
CA ASP A 10 -1.98 -17.28 0.02
C ASP A 10 -0.97 -16.36 -0.69
N GLY A 11 -1.10 -15.04 -0.49
CA GLY A 11 -0.25 -14.03 -1.10
C GLY A 11 -0.61 -13.70 -2.56
N SER A 12 -1.74 -14.21 -3.06
CA SER A 12 -2.28 -13.91 -4.38
C SER A 12 -3.14 -12.66 -4.34
N MET A 13 -3.40 -12.04 -5.50
CA MET A 13 -4.24 -10.84 -5.56
C MET A 13 -5.65 -11.13 -5.05
N TRP A 14 -6.11 -10.35 -4.06
CA TRP A 14 -7.47 -10.48 -3.58
C TRP A 14 -8.45 -10.07 -4.68
N ARG A 15 -9.45 -10.92 -4.97
CA ARG A 15 -10.37 -10.76 -6.10
C ARG A 15 -11.11 -9.41 -6.18
N ASN A 16 -11.26 -8.74 -5.04
CA ASN A 16 -11.96 -7.46 -4.91
C ASN A 16 -10.98 -6.27 -4.82
N SER A 17 -9.67 -6.48 -4.96
CA SER A 17 -8.69 -5.42 -4.99
C SER A 17 -8.74 -4.68 -6.33
N SER A 18 -8.62 -3.36 -6.28
CA SER A 18 -8.57 -2.54 -7.49
C SER A 18 -7.27 -2.73 -8.27
N VAL A 19 -7.36 -2.58 -9.59
CA VAL A 19 -6.25 -2.71 -10.53
C VAL A 19 -5.84 -1.32 -11.01
N GLY A 20 -4.54 -1.14 -11.17
CA GLY A 20 -3.93 0.01 -11.78
C GLY A 20 -4.41 0.28 -13.18
N ASP A 21 -4.48 1.55 -13.53
CA ASP A 21 -4.61 1.98 -14.91
C ASP A 21 -3.65 3.14 -15.13
N ASN A 22 -2.44 2.80 -15.60
CA ASN A 22 -1.27 3.69 -15.63
C ASN A 22 -0.95 4.22 -17.03
N ASN A 23 -1.73 3.83 -18.03
CA ASN A 23 -1.53 4.21 -19.43
C ASN A 23 -2.12 5.59 -19.75
N TRP A 24 -1.55 6.24 -20.77
CA TRP A 24 -2.15 7.42 -21.37
C TRP A 24 -3.48 7.05 -22.04
N GLN A 25 -4.53 7.86 -21.82
CA GLN A 25 -5.81 7.71 -22.51
C GLN A 25 -6.25 9.05 -23.09
N VAL A 26 -6.79 9.02 -24.31
CA VAL A 26 -7.24 10.21 -25.04
C VAL A 26 -8.65 10.63 -24.61
N TRP A 27 -9.55 9.66 -24.33
CA TRP A 27 -10.92 9.94 -23.90
C TRP A 27 -11.47 8.84 -22.98
N PRO A 28 -11.86 9.16 -21.73
CA PRO A 28 -11.64 10.43 -21.05
C PRO A 28 -10.13 10.71 -20.89
N PRO A 29 -9.67 11.98 -21.01
CA PRO A 29 -8.25 12.29 -21.03
C PRO A 29 -7.60 11.96 -19.69
N LYS A 30 -6.53 11.17 -19.74
CA LYS A 30 -5.78 10.73 -18.56
C LYS A 30 -4.28 10.65 -18.87
N ALA A 31 -3.49 11.34 -18.07
CA ALA A 31 -2.04 11.26 -18.14
C ALA A 31 -1.52 9.86 -17.78
N ALA A 32 -0.50 9.38 -18.49
CA ALA A 32 0.24 8.20 -18.06
C ALA A 32 0.94 8.47 -16.73
N ARG A 33 1.10 7.44 -15.91
CA ARG A 33 1.86 7.53 -14.66
C ARG A 33 3.27 7.00 -14.89
N SER A 34 4.27 7.74 -14.42
CA SER A 34 5.67 7.32 -14.37
C SER A 34 6.00 6.73 -13.00
N ASP A 35 7.13 6.06 -12.88
CA ASP A 35 7.61 5.64 -11.56
C ASP A 35 8.04 6.88 -10.73
N PRO A 36 7.91 6.85 -9.38
CA PRO A 36 7.32 5.79 -8.56
C PRO A 36 5.78 5.91 -8.42
N ASP A 37 5.11 6.67 -9.29
CA ASP A 37 3.71 7.08 -9.15
C ASP A 37 2.66 6.12 -9.75
N LYS A 38 3.06 5.02 -10.39
CA LYS A 38 2.12 4.02 -10.90
C LYS A 38 1.32 3.35 -9.79
N LYS A 39 0.06 3.02 -10.09
CA LYS A 39 -0.93 2.50 -9.13
C LYS A 39 -1.24 1.02 -9.37
N PRO A 40 -1.58 0.24 -8.32
CA PRO A 40 -1.24 0.57 -6.94
C PRO A 40 0.28 0.68 -6.79
N GLU A 41 0.77 1.39 -5.79
CA GLU A 41 2.21 1.46 -5.53
C GLU A 41 2.72 0.13 -4.95
N LEU A 42 1.91 -0.51 -4.11
CA LEU A 42 2.24 -1.79 -3.49
C LEU A 42 0.97 -2.55 -3.11
N VAL A 43 1.14 -3.79 -2.68
CA VAL A 43 0.08 -4.58 -2.05
C VAL A 43 0.45 -5.03 -0.65
N ALA A 44 -0.55 -5.25 0.19
CA ALA A 44 -0.39 -5.80 1.54
C ALA A 44 -1.55 -6.76 1.88
N PRO A 45 -1.43 -7.59 2.93
CA PRO A 45 -2.51 -8.50 3.33
C PRO A 45 -3.83 -7.75 3.54
N GLY A 46 -4.87 -8.19 2.84
CA GLY A 46 -6.16 -7.49 2.77
C GLY A 46 -7.36 -8.40 2.95
N GLU A 47 -7.22 -9.71 2.78
CA GLU A 47 -8.32 -10.67 2.98
C GLU A 47 -8.23 -11.36 4.34
N ARG A 48 -9.38 -11.51 5.01
CA ARG A 48 -9.52 -12.28 6.25
C ARG A 48 -8.48 -11.85 7.30
N ILE A 49 -8.42 -10.55 7.57
CA ILE A 49 -7.59 -9.98 8.63
C ILE A 49 -8.35 -10.12 9.96
N PRO A 50 -7.72 -10.69 11.00
CA PRO A 50 -8.30 -10.68 12.34
C PRO A 50 -8.13 -9.28 12.93
N MET A 51 -9.23 -8.67 13.34
CA MET A 51 -9.27 -7.30 13.85
C MET A 51 -9.99 -7.24 15.19
N LEU A 52 -9.61 -6.28 16.03
CA LEU A 52 -10.38 -5.96 17.23
C LEU A 52 -11.77 -5.48 16.82
N ASN A 53 -12.78 -6.05 17.44
CA ASN A 53 -14.14 -5.64 17.25
C ASN A 53 -14.44 -4.49 18.23
N ALA A 54 -14.99 -3.39 17.70
CA ALA A 54 -15.37 -2.24 18.52
C ALA A 54 -16.55 -2.51 19.48
N GLN A 55 -17.16 -3.71 19.41
CA GLN A 55 -18.29 -4.14 20.24
C GLN A 55 -19.44 -3.13 20.21
N ILE A 56 -19.72 -2.59 19.01
CA ILE A 56 -20.84 -1.68 18.78
C ILE A 56 -22.11 -2.53 18.64
N GLY A 57 -23.16 -2.16 19.38
CA GLY A 57 -24.41 -2.92 19.45
C GLY A 57 -24.29 -4.14 20.37
N ASP A 58 -25.04 -5.21 20.09
CA ASP A 58 -25.12 -6.41 20.95
C ASP A 58 -23.99 -7.43 20.69
N THR A 59 -22.87 -7.00 20.12
CA THR A 59 -21.73 -7.88 19.83
C THR A 59 -20.86 -8.06 21.08
N ASN A 60 -20.63 -9.33 21.45
CA ASN A 60 -19.76 -9.72 22.56
C ASN A 60 -18.42 -10.36 22.12
N SER A 61 -18.15 -10.42 20.81
CA SER A 61 -16.88 -10.95 20.29
C SER A 61 -15.79 -9.90 20.39
N LEU A 62 -14.62 -10.25 20.95
CA LEU A 62 -13.45 -9.37 21.01
C LEU A 62 -12.79 -9.17 19.64
N TYR A 63 -12.96 -10.14 18.74
CA TYR A 63 -12.36 -10.16 17.42
C TYR A 63 -13.40 -10.37 16.33
N ALA A 64 -13.09 -9.85 15.14
CA ALA A 64 -13.85 -10.09 13.92
C ALA A 64 -12.89 -10.25 12.74
N TRP A 65 -13.40 -10.83 11.65
CA TRP A 65 -12.67 -10.92 10.39
C TRP A 65 -13.12 -9.78 9.48
N GLY A 66 -12.15 -9.08 8.89
CA GLY A 66 -12.38 -8.06 7.87
C GLY A 66 -11.65 -8.39 6.58
N SER A 67 -12.23 -8.00 5.43
CA SER A 67 -11.57 -8.06 4.13
C SER A 67 -11.72 -6.74 3.39
N GLY A 68 -10.65 -6.22 2.80
CA GLY A 68 -10.65 -4.95 2.08
C GLY A 68 -9.25 -4.38 1.86
N THR A 69 -9.11 -3.55 0.82
CA THR A 69 -7.93 -2.67 0.66
C THR A 69 -7.77 -1.70 1.83
N SER A 70 -8.86 -1.40 2.54
CA SER A 70 -8.83 -0.67 3.83
C SER A 70 -7.97 -1.40 4.87
N GLY A 71 -8.07 -2.73 4.96
CA GLY A 71 -7.23 -3.52 5.87
C GLY A 71 -5.76 -3.55 5.45
N ALA A 72 -5.50 -3.71 4.14
CA ALA A 72 -4.15 -3.62 3.58
C ALA A 72 -3.50 -2.25 3.84
N THR A 73 -4.28 -1.16 3.75
CA THR A 73 -3.82 0.21 4.03
C THR A 73 -3.33 0.36 5.47
N VAL A 74 -3.95 -0.31 6.45
CA VAL A 74 -3.52 -0.27 7.86
C VAL A 74 -2.14 -0.89 8.03
N TRP A 75 -1.85 -2.02 7.37
CA TRP A 75 -0.53 -2.65 7.40
C TRP A 75 0.56 -1.71 6.87
N VAL A 76 0.31 -1.09 5.71
CA VAL A 76 1.25 -0.12 5.12
C VAL A 76 1.41 1.11 6.02
N THR A 77 0.33 1.59 6.64
CA THR A 77 0.40 2.72 7.58
C THR A 77 1.27 2.40 8.80
N GLY A 78 1.16 1.19 9.36
CA GLY A 78 2.02 0.75 10.46
C GLY A 78 3.50 0.65 10.06
N ALA A 79 3.78 0.07 8.90
CA ALA A 79 5.15 -0.01 8.37
C ALA A 79 5.76 1.38 8.12
N LEU A 80 4.98 2.31 7.55
CA LEU A 80 5.41 3.69 7.36
C LEU A 80 5.64 4.43 8.67
N ALA A 81 4.77 4.24 9.67
CA ALA A 81 4.97 4.82 11.00
C ALA A 81 6.31 4.36 11.60
N HIS A 82 6.59 3.06 11.54
CA HIS A 82 7.84 2.49 12.05
C HIS A 82 9.07 2.97 11.26
N MET A 83 8.96 3.11 9.93
CA MET A 83 10.00 3.70 9.11
C MET A 83 10.25 5.17 9.51
N LEU A 84 9.20 5.96 9.73
CA LEU A 84 9.32 7.37 10.14
C LEU A 84 9.96 7.54 11.53
N GLU A 85 9.79 6.58 12.44
CA GLU A 85 10.53 6.56 13.72
C GLU A 85 12.05 6.48 13.49
N HIS A 86 12.50 5.73 12.48
CA HIS A 86 13.91 5.55 12.13
C HIS A 86 14.43 6.59 11.11
N ARG A 87 13.52 7.24 10.39
CA ARG A 87 13.78 8.25 9.36
C ARG A 87 12.96 9.52 9.62
N PRO A 88 13.20 10.21 10.76
CA PRO A 88 12.47 11.43 11.09
C PRO A 88 12.73 12.56 10.08
N ASP A 89 13.79 12.47 9.28
CA ASP A 89 14.05 13.37 8.16
C ASP A 89 12.96 13.32 7.09
N LEU A 90 12.35 12.15 6.87
CA LEU A 90 11.23 11.92 5.94
C LEU A 90 9.86 12.21 6.56
N ALA A 91 9.80 12.66 7.81
CA ALA A 91 8.55 13.10 8.41
C ALA A 91 8.05 14.39 7.75
N HIS A 92 6.75 14.66 7.83
CA HIS A 92 6.16 15.88 7.27
C HIS A 92 6.77 17.18 7.84
N ASN A 93 7.38 17.15 9.02
CA ASN A 93 8.12 18.27 9.61
C ASN A 93 9.63 18.01 9.70
N GLY A 94 10.13 16.98 9.03
CA GLY A 94 11.53 16.60 9.00
C GLY A 94 12.40 17.55 8.18
N SER A 95 13.71 17.37 8.27
CA SER A 95 14.71 18.17 7.56
C SER A 95 14.60 18.08 6.03
N SER A 96 13.94 17.05 5.50
CA SER A 96 13.66 16.90 4.05
C SER A 96 12.42 17.70 3.60
N GLY A 97 11.75 18.40 4.52
CA GLY A 97 10.68 19.36 4.24
C GLY A 97 9.35 18.69 3.90
N GLY A 98 8.29 19.07 4.61
CA GLY A 98 6.89 18.61 4.42
C GLY A 98 6.23 18.87 3.08
N GLU A 99 7.02 19.08 2.04
CA GLU A 99 6.59 19.33 0.68
C GLU A 99 6.25 18.03 -0.04
N ARG A 100 5.68 18.17 -1.24
CA ARG A 100 5.36 17.06 -2.15
C ARG A 100 6.54 16.09 -2.36
N GLN A 101 7.77 16.58 -2.26
CA GLN A 101 8.99 15.79 -2.41
C GLN A 101 9.10 14.66 -1.39
N THR A 102 8.75 14.90 -0.13
CA THR A 102 8.80 13.86 0.92
C THR A 102 7.88 12.69 0.61
N VAL A 103 6.72 12.93 -0.01
CA VAL A 103 5.82 11.85 -0.44
C VAL A 103 6.43 11.02 -1.57
N GLU A 104 7.15 11.66 -2.49
CA GLU A 104 7.86 10.95 -3.56
C GLU A 104 9.04 10.14 -3.02
N ASP A 105 9.78 10.69 -2.04
CA ASP A 105 10.88 9.97 -1.38
C ASP A 105 10.37 8.74 -0.62
N VAL A 106 9.22 8.85 0.07
CA VAL A 106 8.55 7.71 0.71
C VAL A 106 8.09 6.68 -0.32
N LYS A 107 7.51 7.10 -1.46
CA LYS A 107 7.13 6.16 -2.53
C LYS A 107 8.34 5.47 -3.16
N GLN A 108 9.44 6.19 -3.31
CA GLN A 108 10.68 5.63 -3.81
C GLN A 108 11.22 4.59 -2.83
N TRP A 109 11.22 4.90 -1.52
CA TRP A 109 11.58 3.93 -0.49
C TRP A 109 10.68 2.69 -0.51
N ILE A 110 9.35 2.86 -0.66
CA ILE A 110 8.42 1.73 -0.84
C ILE A 110 8.84 0.87 -2.02
N ARG A 111 9.04 1.47 -3.19
CA ARG A 111 9.45 0.76 -4.40
C ARG A 111 10.73 -0.05 -4.20
N GLU A 112 11.67 0.47 -3.41
CA GLU A 112 12.97 -0.17 -3.14
C GLU A 112 12.89 -1.25 -2.05
N SER A 113 11.86 -1.25 -1.21
CA SER A 113 11.74 -2.12 -0.02
C SER A 113 10.73 -3.25 -0.15
N VAL A 114 9.85 -3.20 -1.16
CA VAL A 114 8.88 -4.26 -1.43
C VAL A 114 9.54 -5.52 -1.99
N VAL A 115 8.86 -6.66 -1.83
CA VAL A 115 9.20 -7.92 -2.49
C VAL A 115 8.38 -8.04 -3.78
N PRO A 116 9.00 -7.97 -4.97
CA PRO A 116 8.30 -8.21 -6.23
C PRO A 116 7.72 -9.62 -6.29
N GLN A 117 6.72 -9.84 -7.16
CA GLN A 117 6.27 -11.19 -7.48
C GLN A 117 7.34 -11.95 -8.27
N ASP A 118 7.24 -13.28 -8.27
CA ASP A 118 8.14 -14.12 -9.05
C ASP A 118 8.05 -13.76 -10.54
N GLY A 119 9.19 -13.42 -11.14
CA GLY A 119 9.27 -12.99 -12.54
C GLY A 119 8.80 -11.56 -12.81
N GLN A 120 8.37 -10.80 -11.79
CA GLN A 120 8.00 -9.40 -11.94
C GLN A 120 9.23 -8.53 -12.22
N SER A 121 9.15 -7.72 -13.28
CA SER A 121 10.15 -6.71 -13.63
C SER A 121 9.52 -5.33 -13.58
N GLY A 122 9.88 -4.53 -12.58
CA GLY A 122 9.33 -3.19 -12.41
C GLY A 122 7.91 -3.20 -11.84
N HIS A 123 7.05 -2.31 -12.36
CA HIS A 123 5.69 -2.14 -11.90
C HIS A 123 4.71 -3.11 -12.62
N ASP A 124 3.80 -3.68 -11.86
CA ASP A 124 2.65 -4.46 -12.34
C ASP A 124 1.33 -3.78 -11.94
N ASP A 125 0.33 -3.78 -12.82
CA ASP A 125 -0.94 -3.10 -12.57
C ASP A 125 -1.76 -3.74 -11.43
N TYR A 126 -1.48 -4.99 -11.03
CA TYR A 126 -2.14 -5.66 -9.91
C TYR A 126 -1.33 -5.54 -8.62
N TYR A 127 -0.05 -5.92 -8.68
CA TYR A 127 0.82 -6.05 -7.51
C TYR A 127 1.63 -4.79 -7.19
N GLY A 128 1.53 -3.76 -8.03
CA GLY A 128 2.30 -2.54 -7.89
C GLY A 128 3.79 -2.80 -8.12
N TYR A 129 4.65 -2.19 -7.30
CA TYR A 129 6.08 -2.55 -7.28
C TYR A 129 6.35 -3.87 -6.53
N GLY A 130 5.37 -4.39 -5.80
CA GLY A 130 5.51 -5.63 -5.04
C GLY A 130 4.71 -5.64 -3.73
N ARG A 131 4.93 -6.69 -2.95
CA ARG A 131 4.32 -6.91 -1.64
C ARG A 131 5.08 -6.14 -0.56
N LEU A 132 4.35 -5.54 0.37
CA LEU A 132 4.91 -4.96 1.59
C LEU A 132 5.78 -5.99 2.30
N GLN A 133 7.02 -5.62 2.59
CA GLN A 133 7.92 -6.38 3.46
C GLN A 133 8.00 -5.66 4.80
N GLY A 134 7.85 -6.40 5.90
CA GLY A 134 8.23 -5.88 7.21
C GLY A 134 9.76 -5.67 7.26
N ILE A 135 10.20 -4.69 8.03
CA ILE A 135 11.62 -4.56 8.36
C ILE A 135 11.99 -5.78 9.24
N PRO A 136 13.09 -6.51 8.96
CA PRO A 136 13.55 -7.60 9.81
C PRO A 136 13.94 -7.15 11.22
#